data_AF-A0A9D1R7W2-F1
#
_entry.id   AF-A0A9D1R7W2-F1
#
_cell.length_a   1.000
_cell.length_b   1.000
_cell.length_c   1.000
_cell.angle_alpha   90.00
_cell.angle_beta   90.00
_cell.angle_gamma   90.00
#
_symmetry.space_group_name_H-M   'P 1'
#
loop_
_entity.id
_entity.type
_entity.pdbx_description
1 polymer ?
#
loop_
_entity_poly.entity_id
_entity_poly.type
_entity_poly.pdbx_seq_one_letter_code
_entity_poly.pdbx_strand_id
1 'polypeptide(L)'
;MKEQKPSEIIEEFLIFLEESSKEHIKCEQTVDLCGKRNIDYLHDMEFAKDKGERNRIATRIHRNQVQRRTAKDRALELEKPAAFFTDKNNKAFIGQLKRLLKEQKDREAYLAKDREYVRRAGDDNVNP
;
A
#
# COMPACT_ATOMS: atom_id res chain seq x y z
N MET A 1 -20.00 -16.25 -6.04
CA MET A 1 -18.72 -15.55 -5.83
C MET A 1 -17.65 -16.32 -6.58
N LYS A 2 -16.73 -15.66 -7.30
CA LYS A 2 -15.56 -16.35 -7.85
C LYS A 2 -14.71 -16.81 -6.67
N GLU A 3 -14.28 -18.06 -6.70
CA GLU A 3 -13.35 -18.60 -5.72
C GLU A 3 -11.99 -17.93 -5.96
N GLN A 4 -11.53 -17.17 -4.98
CA GLN A 4 -10.26 -16.45 -5.07
C GLN A 4 -9.11 -17.45 -5.03
N LYS A 5 -8.18 -17.34 -5.97
CA LYS A 5 -7.04 -18.26 -6.02
C LYS A 5 -6.12 -17.98 -4.83
N PRO A 6 -5.45 -19.01 -4.28
CA PRO A 6 -4.48 -18.79 -3.22
C PRO A 6 -3.40 -17.76 -3.58
N SER A 7 -2.93 -17.71 -4.83
CA SER A 7 -1.97 -16.68 -5.27
C SER A 7 -2.52 -15.26 -5.17
N GLU A 8 -3.81 -15.06 -5.46
CA GLU A 8 -4.46 -13.74 -5.39
C GLU A 8 -4.51 -13.24 -3.95
N ILE A 9 -4.80 -14.11 -2.97
CA ILE A 9 -4.81 -13.76 -1.54
C ILE A 9 -3.41 -13.36 -1.06
N ILE A 10 -2.38 -14.13 -1.45
CA ILE A 10 -0.99 -13.82 -1.06
C ILE A 10 -0.52 -12.50 -1.70
N GLU A 11 -0.89 -12.27 -2.96
CA GLU A 11 -0.58 -11.04 -3.67
C GLU A 11 -1.26 -9.82 -3.04
N GLU A 12 -2.54 -9.91 -2.73
CA GLU A 12 -3.29 -8.84 -2.07
C GLU A 12 -2.68 -8.46 -0.72
N PHE A 13 -2.26 -9.45 0.09
CA PHE A 13 -1.61 -9.18 1.36
C PHE A 13 -0.25 -8.47 1.19
N LEU A 14 0.56 -8.90 0.21
CA LEU A 14 1.84 -8.26 -0.09
C LEU A 14 1.66 -6.83 -0.62
N ILE A 15 0.67 -6.61 -1.49
CA ILE A 15 0.30 -5.28 -2.00
C ILE A 15 -0.14 -4.40 -0.83
N PHE A 16 -1.03 -4.89 0.05
CA PHE A 16 -1.49 -4.17 1.22
C PHE A 16 -0.33 -3.67 2.11
N LEU A 17 0.66 -4.52 2.40
CA LEU A 17 1.81 -4.12 3.21
C LEU A 17 2.66 -3.04 2.53
N GLU A 18 2.91 -3.19 1.22
CA GLU A 18 3.68 -2.24 0.44
C GLU A 18 2.97 -0.88 0.32
N GLU A 19 1.67 -0.90 0.02
CA GLU A 19 0.83 0.29 -0.08
C GLU A 19 0.69 1.00 1.25
N SER A 20 0.49 0.25 2.35
CA SER A 20 0.46 0.82 3.71
C SER A 20 1.75 1.57 4.03
N SER A 21 2.90 1.00 3.68
CA SER A 21 4.20 1.68 3.87
C SER A 21 4.33 2.94 3.01
N LYS A 22 3.94 2.88 1.73
CA LYS A 22 4.01 4.05 0.83
C LYS A 22 3.07 5.16 1.26
N GLU A 23 1.85 4.81 1.66
CA GLU A 23 0.84 5.76 2.09
C GLU A 23 1.21 6.39 3.43
N HIS A 24 1.72 5.61 4.40
CA HIS A 24 2.24 6.13 5.67
C HIS A 24 3.25 7.25 5.45
N ILE A 25 4.27 7.01 4.60
CA ILE A 25 5.30 8.00 4.27
C ILE A 25 4.69 9.27 3.68
N LYS A 26 3.70 9.14 2.77
CA LYS A 26 3.01 10.31 2.18
C LYS A 26 2.21 11.09 3.23
N CYS A 27 1.59 10.40 4.17
CA CYS A 27 0.86 11.04 5.27
C CYS A 27 1.81 11.83 6.18
N GLU A 28 2.95 11.25 6.57
CA GLU A 28 3.99 11.96 7.34
C GLU A 28 4.49 13.21 6.60
N GLN A 29 4.84 13.08 5.32
CA GLN A 29 5.25 14.21 4.48
C GLN A 29 4.16 15.30 4.40
N THR A 30 2.89 14.92 4.38
CA THR A 30 1.77 15.85 4.38
C THR A 30 1.67 16.59 5.71
N VAL A 31 1.84 15.89 6.84
CA VAL A 31 1.85 16.49 8.17
C VAL A 31 2.97 17.53 8.29
N ASP A 32 4.17 17.20 7.81
CA ASP A 32 5.33 18.10 7.81
C ASP A 32 5.10 19.34 6.93
N LEU A 33 4.56 19.13 5.72
CA LEU A 33 4.23 20.24 4.82
C LEU A 33 3.18 21.17 5.42
N CYS A 34 2.15 20.62 6.07
CA CYS A 34 1.14 21.42 6.76
C CYS A 34 1.76 22.22 7.92
N GLY A 35 2.77 21.67 8.59
CA GLY A 35 3.55 22.37 9.62
C GLY A 35 4.26 23.60 9.05
N LYS A 36 4.97 23.45 7.93
CA LYS A 36 5.66 24.55 7.23
C LYS A 36 4.66 25.63 6.78
N ARG A 37 3.54 25.23 6.18
CA ARG A 37 2.48 26.16 5.76
C ARG A 37 1.87 26.95 6.91
N ASN A 38 1.77 26.38 8.11
CA ASN A 38 1.26 27.13 9.26
C ASN A 38 2.19 28.30 9.61
N ILE A 39 3.51 28.13 9.49
CA ILE A 39 4.48 29.22 9.69
C ILE A 39 4.26 30.30 8.64
N ASP A 40 4.13 29.92 7.36
CA ASP A 40 3.84 30.86 6.27
C ASP A 40 2.54 31.64 6.53
N TYR A 41 1.48 30.97 7.03
CA TYR A 41 0.23 31.65 7.34
C TYR A 41 0.31 32.60 8.53
N LEU A 42 1.20 32.34 9.49
CA LEU A 42 1.44 33.28 10.58
C LEU A 42 2.10 34.55 10.05
N HIS A 43 3.07 34.43 9.15
CA HIS A 43 3.65 35.58 8.46
C HIS A 43 2.63 36.30 7.57
N ASP A 44 1.83 35.58 6.81
CA ASP A 44 0.74 36.17 6.01
C ASP A 44 -0.22 36.98 6.91
N MET A 45 -0.54 36.48 8.11
CA MET A 45 -1.40 37.18 9.08
C MET A 45 -0.76 38.46 9.63
N GLU A 46 0.54 38.45 9.90
CA GLU A 46 1.32 39.60 10.38
C GLU A 46 1.30 40.75 9.36
N PHE A 47 1.43 40.42 8.07
CA PHE A 47 1.49 41.42 6.99
C PHE A 47 0.12 41.75 6.37
N ALA A 48 -0.97 41.21 6.90
CA ALA A 48 -2.31 41.43 6.36
C ALA A 48 -2.80 42.87 6.60
N LYS A 49 -3.17 43.56 5.52
CA LYS A 49 -3.52 44.99 5.50
C LYS A 49 -4.86 45.29 6.18
N ASP A 50 -5.80 44.36 6.08
CA ASP A 50 -7.16 44.56 6.54
C ASP A 50 -7.80 43.28 7.13
N LYS A 51 -9.02 43.45 7.63
CA LYS A 51 -9.82 42.36 8.19
C LYS A 51 -10.16 41.29 7.14
N GLY A 52 -10.38 41.67 5.89
CA GLY A 52 -10.74 40.75 4.81
C GLY A 52 -9.58 39.82 4.45
N GLU A 53 -8.35 40.34 4.37
CA GLU A 53 -7.13 39.54 4.21
C GLU A 53 -6.94 38.56 5.36
N ARG A 54 -7.07 39.03 6.61
CA ARG A 54 -6.99 38.16 7.79
C ARG A 54 -8.03 37.04 7.78
N ASN A 55 -9.27 37.33 7.39
CA ASN A 55 -10.33 36.32 7.28
C ASN A 55 -10.04 35.26 6.21
N ARG A 56 -9.47 35.65 5.06
CA ARG A 56 -9.06 34.72 4.00
C ARG A 56 -7.93 33.81 4.49
N ILE A 57 -6.95 34.35 5.20
CA ILE A 57 -5.85 33.57 5.77
C ILE A 57 -6.35 32.61 6.86
N ALA A 58 -7.23 33.07 7.76
CA ALA A 58 -7.86 32.20 8.76
C ALA A 58 -8.59 31.00 8.13
N THR A 59 -9.26 31.22 6.99
CA THR A 59 -9.89 30.12 6.23
C THR A 59 -8.86 29.13 5.68
N ARG A 60 -7.70 29.60 5.19
CA ARG A 60 -6.60 28.74 4.74
C ARG A 60 -6.01 27.94 5.89
N ILE A 61 -5.79 28.57 7.05
CA ILE A 61 -5.33 27.91 8.28
C ILE A 61 -6.29 26.78 8.67
N HIS A 62 -7.59 27.06 8.70
CA HIS A 62 -8.60 26.05 9.05
C HIS A 62 -8.52 24.82 8.12
N ARG A 63 -8.49 25.04 6.80
CA ARG A 63 -8.37 23.95 5.83
C ARG A 63 -7.08 23.15 6.00
N ASN A 64 -5.97 23.83 6.25
CA ASN A 64 -4.68 23.19 6.49
C ASN A 64 -4.68 22.34 7.78
N GLN A 65 -5.35 22.79 8.84
CA GLN A 65 -5.50 22.01 10.07
C GLN A 65 -6.37 20.76 9.87
N VAL A 66 -7.46 20.87 9.09
CA VAL A 66 -8.29 19.71 8.73
C VAL A 66 -7.49 18.70 7.91
N GLN A 67 -6.73 19.16 6.92
CA GLN A 67 -5.84 18.30 6.12
C GLN A 67 -4.79 17.62 7.00
N ARG A 68 -4.13 18.39 7.86
CA ARG A 68 -3.11 17.86 8.78
C ARG A 68 -3.67 16.80 9.72
N ARG A 69 -4.85 17.02 10.29
CA ARG A 69 -5.50 16.05 11.18
C ARG A 69 -5.82 14.76 10.42
N THR A 70 -6.44 14.87 9.25
CA THR A 70 -6.77 13.71 8.40
C THR A 70 -5.52 12.90 8.04
N ALA A 71 -4.44 13.59 7.64
CA ALA A 71 -3.17 12.92 7.33
C ALA A 71 -2.54 12.27 8.56
N LYS A 72 -2.60 12.92 9.73
CA LYS A 72 -2.07 12.36 10.98
C LYS A 72 -2.84 11.13 11.43
N ASP A 73 -4.17 11.17 11.36
CA ASP A 73 -5.03 10.05 11.75
C ASP A 73 -4.75 8.84 10.84
N ARG A 74 -4.60 9.08 9.53
CA ARG A 74 -4.25 8.02 8.57
C ARG A 74 -2.84 7.48 8.76
N ALA A 75 -1.86 8.32 9.08
CA ALA A 75 -0.51 7.87 9.43
C ALA A 75 -0.55 6.91 10.63
N LEU A 76 -1.29 7.25 11.69
CA LEU A 76 -1.44 6.40 12.87
C LEU A 76 -2.10 5.05 12.54
N GLU A 77 -3.09 5.04 11.66
CA GLU A 77 -3.74 3.81 11.22
C GLU A 77 -2.77 2.87 10.48
N LEU A 78 -1.86 3.44 9.68
CA LEU A 78 -0.92 2.70 8.83
C LEU A 78 0.44 2.40 9.48
N GLU A 79 0.70 2.96 10.66
CA GLU A 79 2.00 2.89 11.35
C GLU A 79 2.45 1.45 11.57
N LYS A 80 1.58 0.60 12.12
CA LYS A 80 1.94 -0.79 12.44
C LYS A 80 2.21 -1.64 11.18
N PRO A 81 1.35 -1.65 10.14
CA PRO A 81 1.66 -2.35 8.90
C PRO A 81 2.93 -1.84 8.22
N ALA A 82 3.12 -0.52 8.18
CA ALA A 82 4.31 0.09 7.58
C ALA A 82 5.60 -0.30 8.32
N ALA A 83 5.58 -0.24 9.65
CA ALA A 83 6.69 -0.66 10.50
C ALA A 83 7.01 -2.14 10.30
N PHE A 84 5.99 -3.01 10.28
CA PHE A 84 6.17 -4.44 10.04
C PHE A 84 6.84 -4.71 8.67
N PHE A 85 6.38 -4.04 7.61
CA PHE A 85 6.92 -4.22 6.27
C PHE A 85 8.37 -3.74 6.12
N THR A 86 8.74 -2.68 6.84
CA THR A 86 10.06 -2.03 6.73
C THR A 86 11.09 -2.54 7.73
N ASP A 87 10.67 -3.27 8.77
CA ASP A 87 11.56 -3.87 9.76
C ASP A 87 12.61 -4.77 9.10
N LYS A 88 13.88 -4.54 9.45
CA LYS A 88 15.02 -5.32 8.95
C LYS A 88 14.89 -6.80 9.28
N ASN A 89 14.32 -7.14 10.43
CA ASN A 89 14.11 -8.52 10.86
C ASN A 89 13.06 -9.24 10.01
N ASN A 90 12.09 -8.51 9.46
CA ASN A 90 11.01 -9.08 8.65
C ASN A 90 11.37 -9.21 7.16
N LYS A 91 12.45 -8.58 6.68
CA LYS A 91 12.84 -8.63 5.26
C LYS A 91 13.01 -10.05 4.72
N ALA A 92 13.63 -10.94 5.49
CA ALA A 92 13.81 -12.33 5.09
C ALA A 92 12.46 -13.05 4.94
N PHE A 93 11.54 -12.85 5.88
CA PHE A 93 10.20 -13.42 5.86
C PHE A 93 9.36 -12.88 4.69
N ILE A 94 9.36 -11.57 4.46
CA ILE A 94 8.69 -10.97 3.29
C ILE A 94 9.27 -11.51 1.98
N GLY A 95 10.59 -11.74 1.92
CA GLY A 95 11.24 -12.39 0.78
C GLY A 95 10.74 -13.82 0.55
N GLN A 96 10.54 -14.60 1.62
CA GLN A 96 9.95 -15.94 1.53
C GLN A 96 8.50 -15.90 1.05
N LEU A 97 7.69 -14.94 1.49
CA LEU A 97 6.31 -14.74 1.01
C LEU A 97 6.27 -14.41 -0.48
N LYS A 98 7.17 -13.55 -0.98
CA LYS A 98 7.28 -13.24 -2.42
C LYS A 98 7.67 -14.47 -3.24
N ARG A 99 8.55 -15.32 -2.70
CA ARG A 99 8.90 -16.59 -3.35
C ARG A 99 7.71 -17.55 -3.37
N LEU A 100 7.00 -17.70 -2.25
CA LEU A 100 5.79 -18.50 -2.14
C LEU A 100 4.73 -18.06 -3.16
N LEU A 101 4.52 -16.75 -3.32
CA LEU A 101 3.59 -16.20 -4.31
C LEU A 101 3.95 -16.68 -5.73
N LYS A 102 5.23 -16.61 -6.09
CA LYS A 102 5.71 -17.06 -7.40
C LYS A 102 5.46 -18.56 -7.60
N GLU A 103 5.86 -19.38 -6.63
CA GLU A 103 5.68 -20.83 -6.68
C GLU A 103 4.19 -21.21 -6.80
N GLN A 104 3.32 -20.49 -6.10
CA GLN A 104 1.87 -20.70 -6.16
C GLN A 104 1.29 -20.28 -7.51
N LYS A 105 1.71 -19.14 -8.08
CA LYS A 105 1.32 -18.73 -9.45
C LYS A 105 1.74 -19.77 -10.49
N ASP A 106 2.97 -20.29 -10.38
CA ASP A 106 3.48 -21.32 -11.29
C ASP A 106 2.68 -22.63 -11.16
N ARG A 107 2.33 -23.03 -9.92
CA ARG A 107 1.50 -24.21 -9.66
C ARG A 107 0.08 -24.05 -10.22
N GLU A 108 -0.56 -22.92 -9.99
CA GLU A 108 -1.89 -22.63 -10.51
C GLU A 108 -1.90 -22.57 -12.03
N ALA A 109 -0.88 -21.98 -12.64
CA ALA A 109 -0.70 -21.99 -14.09
C ALA A 109 -0.51 -23.41 -14.64
N TYR A 110 0.25 -24.26 -13.94
CA TYR A 110 0.39 -25.68 -14.30
C TYR A 110 -0.94 -26.43 -14.23
N LEU A 111 -1.73 -26.23 -13.16
CA LEU A 111 -3.02 -26.89 -12.98
C LEU A 111 -4.09 -26.39 -13.97
N ALA A 112 -3.95 -25.16 -14.46
CA ALA A 112 -4.84 -24.57 -15.45
C ALA A 112 -4.55 -25.03 -16.90
N LYS A 113 -3.41 -25.68 -17.16
CA LYS A 113 -3.10 -26.26 -18.47
C LYS A 113 -3.88 -27.56 -18.69
N ASP A 114 -4.24 -27.83 -19.94
CA ASP A 114 -4.83 -29.11 -20.32
C ASP A 114 -3.86 -30.25 -20.01
N ARG A 115 -4.38 -31.32 -19.39
CA ARG A 115 -3.56 -32.47 -18.99
C ARG A 115 -3.38 -33.41 -20.18
N GLU A 116 -2.22 -33.35 -20.82
CA GLU A 116 -1.82 -34.37 -21.79
C GLU A 116 -1.04 -35.50 -21.06
N TYR A 117 -1.62 -36.71 -21.06
CA TYR A 117 -0.98 -37.90 -20.52
C TYR A 117 -0.14 -38.59 -21.59
N VAL A 118 1.18 -38.51 -21.49
CA VAL A 118 2.11 -39.31 -22.30
C VAL A 118 2.33 -40.64 -21.60
N ARG A 119 1.92 -41.75 -22.24
CA ARG A 119 2.11 -43.11 -21.70
C ARG A 119 3.60 -43.37 -21.51
N ARG A 120 4.00 -43.78 -20.29
CA ARG A 120 5.40 -44.10 -19.95
C ARG A 120 5.71 -45.59 -19.93
N ALA A 121 4.68 -46.43 -19.92
CA ALA A 121 4.81 -47.88 -19.84
C ALA A 121 5.16 -48.55 -21.17
N GLY A 122 5.19 -47.82 -22.29
CA GLY A 122 5.46 -48.41 -23.61
C GLY A 122 4.37 -49.34 -24.12
N ASP A 123 3.16 -49.33 -23.52
CA ASP A 123 2.01 -50.08 -24.01
C ASP A 123 1.41 -49.37 -25.24
N ASP A 124 2.15 -49.43 -26.34
CA ASP A 124 1.64 -49.30 -27.70
C ASP A 124 1.05 -50.66 -28.08
N ASN A 125 -0.18 -50.94 -27.66
CA ASN A 125 -1.15 -51.81 -28.34
C ASN A 125 -2.34 -52.09 -27.43
N VAL A 126 -3.39 -51.27 -27.54
CA VAL A 126 -4.74 -51.81 -27.63
C VAL A 126 -5.53 -50.89 -28.55
N ASN A 127 -5.65 -51.26 -29.81
CA ASN A 127 -6.96 -51.25 -30.44
C ASN A 127 -7.01 -52.36 -31.51
N PRO A 128 -8.04 -53.21 -31.54
CA PRO A 128 -8.59 -53.68 -32.80
C PRO A 128 -9.24 -52.52 -33.56
#